data_AF-A0A7Y9Y1W7-F1
#
_entry.id   AF-A0A7Y9Y1W7-F1
#
_cell.length_a   1.000
_cell.length_b   1.000
_cell.length_c   1.000
_cell.angle_alpha   90.00
_cell.angle_beta   90.00
_cell.angle_gamma   90.00
#
_symmetry.space_group_name_H-M   'P 1'
#
loop_
_entity.id
_entity.type
_entity.pdbx_description
1 polymer ?
#
loop_
_entity_poly.entity_id
_entity_poly.type
_entity_poly.pdbx_seq_one_letter_code
_entity_poly.pdbx_strand_id
1 'polypeptide(L)'
;MGDSEPVVSFHTSIGSRWIPPFSFDGLFHRKLLNAKVKQLRDQPLHWSWARSSDWPRQRMIGSDFQHAREGGFGFVVEVATDRIFLVPRGWEEPEWGLASYDLERERWRDLGDFEPAPEHWIFPEAKERASP
;
A
#
# COMPACT_ATOMS: atom_id res chain seq x y z
N MET A 1 -6.94 27.62 -6.19
CA MET A 1 -6.21 26.58 -5.46
C MET A 1 -7.05 25.34 -5.53
N GLY A 2 -6.74 24.44 -6.47
CA GLY A 2 -7.50 23.20 -6.65
C GLY A 2 -6.97 22.19 -5.64
N ASP A 3 -7.83 21.79 -4.70
CA ASP A 3 -7.64 20.55 -3.95
C ASP A 3 -7.63 19.42 -4.96
N SER A 4 -6.43 19.01 -5.38
CA SER A 4 -6.26 17.81 -6.17
C SER A 4 -6.47 16.66 -5.20
N GLU A 5 -7.70 16.15 -5.15
CA GLU A 5 -7.98 14.90 -4.45
C GLU A 5 -7.08 13.82 -5.08
N PRO A 6 -6.33 13.07 -4.26
CA PRO A 6 -5.47 12.03 -4.77
C PRO A 6 -6.32 10.99 -5.50
N VAL A 7 -5.90 10.62 -6.71
CA VAL A 7 -6.58 9.60 -7.51
C VAL A 7 -6.26 8.25 -6.89
N VAL A 8 -7.19 7.72 -6.09
CA VAL A 8 -7.07 6.38 -5.52
C VAL A 8 -7.64 5.36 -6.50
N SER A 9 -6.77 4.67 -7.24
CA SER A 9 -7.16 3.64 -8.21
C SER A 9 -7.05 2.25 -7.59
N PHE A 10 -8.19 1.59 -7.35
CA PHE A 10 -8.20 0.27 -6.72
C PHE A 10 -7.98 -0.83 -7.75
N HIS A 11 -6.75 -1.32 -7.89
CA HIS A 11 -6.50 -2.55 -8.62
C HIS A 11 -6.79 -3.76 -7.73
N THR A 12 -7.83 -4.52 -8.07
CA THR A 12 -8.17 -5.75 -7.36
C THR A 12 -7.33 -6.90 -7.89
N SER A 13 -6.31 -7.35 -7.14
CA SER A 13 -5.54 -8.54 -7.49
C SER A 13 -5.91 -9.75 -6.60
N ILE A 14 -6.64 -10.69 -7.23
CA ILE A 14 -6.63 -12.15 -7.10
C ILE A 14 -6.40 -12.72 -5.69
N GLY A 15 -7.48 -13.23 -5.07
CA GLY A 15 -7.38 -14.13 -3.91
C GLY A 15 -8.57 -14.12 -2.95
N SER A 16 -9.46 -13.14 -3.06
CA SER A 16 -10.70 -13.10 -2.27
C SER A 16 -11.92 -13.23 -3.18
N ARG A 17 -12.90 -14.00 -2.70
CA ARG A 17 -14.23 -14.28 -3.30
C ARG A 17 -14.68 -13.08 -4.14
N TRP A 18 -14.88 -13.27 -5.45
CA TRP A 18 -15.31 -12.19 -6.36
C TRP A 18 -16.52 -11.47 -5.77
N ILE A 19 -16.37 -10.19 -5.41
CA ILE A 19 -17.46 -9.34 -4.94
C ILE A 19 -17.89 -8.49 -6.13
N PRO A 20 -19.15 -8.60 -6.61
CA PRO A 20 -19.61 -7.80 -7.73
C PRO A 20 -19.48 -6.30 -7.41
N PRO A 21 -18.95 -5.46 -8.32
CA PRO A 21 -18.72 -4.03 -8.06
C PRO A 21 -20.01 -3.23 -7.79
N PHE A 22 -21.17 -3.78 -8.14
CA PHE A 22 -22.50 -3.17 -7.93
C PHE A 22 -23.30 -3.82 -6.79
N SER A 23 -22.71 -4.72 -6.01
CA SER A 23 -23.37 -5.28 -4.81
C SER A 23 -23.21 -4.35 -3.61
N PHE A 24 -24.13 -4.45 -2.64
CA PHE A 24 -24.00 -3.75 -1.36
C PHE A 24 -22.67 -4.06 -0.68
N ASP A 25 -22.25 -5.33 -0.67
CA ASP A 25 -20.97 -5.76 -0.11
C ASP A 25 -19.77 -5.09 -0.79
N GLY A 26 -19.81 -4.91 -2.12
CA GLY A 26 -18.78 -4.21 -2.88
C GLY A 26 -18.69 -2.73 -2.52
N LEU A 27 -19.83 -2.07 -2.35
CA LEU A 27 -19.90 -0.66 -1.93
C LEU A 27 -19.43 -0.47 -0.48
N PHE A 28 -19.80 -1.36 0.44
CA PHE A 28 -19.31 -1.32 1.83
C PHE A 28 -17.81 -1.59 1.89
N HIS A 29 -17.32 -2.58 1.15
CA HIS A 29 -15.89 -2.88 1.08
C HIS A 29 -15.09 -1.68 0.57
N ARG A 30 -15.56 -1.03 -0.51
CA ARG A 30 -14.94 0.18 -1.06
C ARG A 30 -14.93 1.34 -0.06
N LYS A 31 -16.04 1.58 0.66
CA LYS A 31 -16.09 2.60 1.71
C LYS A 31 -15.07 2.34 2.83
N LEU A 32 -14.90 1.08 3.24
CA LEU A 32 -13.92 0.70 4.26
C LEU A 32 -12.48 0.93 3.78
N LEU A 33 -12.16 0.58 2.53
CA LEU A 33 -10.83 0.84 1.96
C LEU A 33 -10.56 2.34 1.87
N ASN A 34 -11.51 3.13 1.37
CA ASN A 34 -11.40 4.59 1.33
C ASN A 34 -11.18 5.20 2.72
N ALA A 35 -11.93 4.74 3.71
CA ALA A 35 -11.80 5.23 5.09
C ALA A 35 -10.41 4.91 5.66
N LYS A 36 -9.88 3.70 5.38
CA LYS A 36 -8.53 3.31 5.80
C LYS A 36 -7.46 4.16 5.13
N VAL A 37 -7.54 4.38 3.81
CA VAL A 37 -6.60 5.25 3.07
C VAL A 37 -6.64 6.66 3.65
N LYS A 38 -7.83 7.23 3.87
CA LYS A 38 -7.97 8.55 4.49
C LYS A 38 -7.36 8.60 5.89
N GLN A 39 -7.64 7.61 6.72
CA GLN A 39 -7.07 7.50 8.05
C GLN A 39 -5.53 7.45 8.03
N LEU A 40 -4.93 6.71 7.09
CA LEU A 40 -3.47 6.65 6.93
C LEU A 40 -2.90 7.98 6.41
N ARG A 41 -3.62 8.62 5.50
CA ARG A 41 -3.25 9.91 4.90
C ARG A 41 -3.16 11.03 5.92
N ASP A 42 -4.00 11.01 6.95
CA ASP A 42 -4.06 12.07 7.96
C ASP A 42 -3.06 11.84 9.12
N GLN A 43 -2.28 10.76 9.09
CA GLN A 43 -1.33 10.39 10.16
C GLN A 43 0.12 10.69 9.78
N PRO A 44 0.95 11.17 10.75
CA PRO A 44 2.39 11.28 10.59
C PRO A 44 3.04 9.89 10.58
N LEU A 45 3.11 9.27 9.40
CA LEU A 45 3.72 7.96 9.21
C LEU A 45 5.23 8.09 9.01
N HIS A 46 5.97 7.38 9.85
CA HIS A 46 7.41 7.23 9.74
C HIS A 46 7.73 5.91 9.05
N TRP A 47 8.08 6.00 7.78
CA TRP A 47 8.36 4.84 6.96
C TRP A 47 9.75 4.29 7.22
N SER A 48 9.89 2.99 7.03
CA SER A 48 11.18 2.28 7.00
C SER A 48 11.31 1.54 5.68
N TRP A 49 12.55 1.25 5.27
CA TRP A 49 12.77 0.36 4.14
C TRP A 49 12.21 -1.03 4.45
N ALA A 50 11.39 -1.56 3.54
CA ALA A 50 10.87 -2.91 3.68
C ALA A 50 12.03 -3.93 3.59
N ARG A 51 12.10 -4.82 4.58
CA ARG A 51 13.02 -5.96 4.65
C ARG A 51 12.32 -7.19 4.13
N SER A 52 13.10 -8.20 3.72
CA SER A 52 12.57 -9.48 3.26
C SER A 52 11.67 -10.18 4.30
N SER A 53 11.93 -9.97 5.60
CA SER A 53 11.14 -10.50 6.72
C SER A 53 9.79 -9.79 6.92
N ASP A 54 9.62 -8.59 6.36
CA ASP A 54 8.43 -7.80 6.62
C ASP A 54 7.25 -8.27 5.78
N TRP A 55 7.54 -8.84 4.60
CA TRP A 55 6.55 -9.30 3.64
C TRP A 55 5.87 -10.59 4.10
N PRO A 56 4.53 -10.69 3.95
CA PRO A 56 3.83 -11.95 4.17
C PRO A 56 4.22 -13.01 3.13
N ARG A 57 3.73 -14.24 3.30
CA ARG A 57 4.03 -15.35 2.38
C ARG A 57 3.47 -15.06 0.96
N GLN A 58 4.21 -15.49 -0.07
CA GLN A 58 4.03 -15.08 -1.47
C GLN A 58 2.61 -15.25 -2.02
N ARG A 59 1.87 -16.28 -1.58
CA ARG A 59 0.49 -16.55 -2.00
C ARG A 59 -0.55 -15.48 -1.64
N MET A 60 -0.15 -14.47 -0.87
CA MET A 60 -1.08 -13.49 -0.28
C MET A 60 -0.91 -12.09 -0.87
N ILE A 61 0.04 -11.86 -1.77
CA ILE A 61 0.48 -10.51 -2.19
C ILE A 61 0.17 -10.29 -3.69
N GLY A 62 -0.25 -9.07 -4.07
CA GLY A 62 -0.45 -8.69 -5.47
C GLY A 62 0.85 -8.60 -6.27
N SER A 63 0.77 -8.65 -7.61
CA SER A 63 1.94 -8.75 -8.51
C SER A 63 3.02 -7.69 -8.27
N ASP A 64 2.62 -6.43 -8.09
CA ASP A 64 3.57 -5.31 -7.98
C ASP A 64 4.31 -5.34 -6.64
N PHE A 65 3.59 -5.72 -5.58
CA PHE A 65 4.16 -5.92 -4.26
C PHE A 65 5.02 -7.19 -4.20
N GLN A 66 4.69 -8.21 -4.98
CA GLN A 66 5.57 -9.37 -5.15
C GLN A 66 6.88 -8.96 -5.82
N HIS A 67 6.82 -8.13 -6.87
CA HIS A 67 8.01 -7.60 -7.52
C HIS A 67 8.85 -6.74 -6.57
N ALA A 68 8.21 -5.87 -5.78
CA ALA A 68 8.88 -5.08 -4.75
C ALA A 68 9.59 -5.93 -3.70
N ARG A 69 8.93 -7.00 -3.24
CA ARG A 69 9.54 -7.99 -2.34
C ARG A 69 10.76 -8.65 -2.96
N GLU A 70 10.65 -9.14 -4.19
CA GLU A 70 11.73 -9.85 -4.89
C GLU A 70 12.91 -8.91 -5.19
N GLY A 71 12.63 -7.65 -5.54
CA GLY A 71 13.63 -6.62 -5.78
C GLY A 71 14.19 -5.95 -4.52
N GLY A 72 13.66 -6.25 -3.34
CA GLY A 72 14.12 -5.69 -2.06
C GLY A 72 13.91 -4.18 -1.92
N PHE A 73 12.84 -3.65 -2.53
CA PHE A 73 12.48 -2.23 -2.51
C PHE A 73 11.08 -2.00 -1.94
N GLY A 74 10.74 -0.73 -1.73
CA GLY A 74 9.51 -0.30 -1.08
C GLY A 74 9.69 0.02 0.40
N PHE A 75 8.61 0.52 0.98
CA PHE A 75 8.57 1.02 2.35
C PHE A 75 7.51 0.29 3.17
N VAL A 76 7.72 0.28 4.48
CA VAL A 76 6.84 -0.33 5.45
C VAL A 76 6.67 0.57 6.67
N VAL A 77 5.48 0.57 7.26
CA VAL A 77 5.19 1.16 8.56
C VAL A 77 4.16 0.30 9.29
N GLU A 78 4.24 0.22 10.61
CA GLU A 78 3.24 -0.47 11.43
C GLU A 78 2.32 0.55 12.10
N VAL A 79 1.02 0.35 11.96
CA VAL A 79 -0.02 1.22 12.51
C VAL A 79 -1.04 0.34 13.22
N ALA A 80 -1.03 0.39 14.56
CA ALA A 80 -1.82 -0.49 15.41
C ALA A 80 -1.59 -1.98 15.09
N THR A 81 -2.59 -2.68 14.55
CA THR A 81 -2.52 -4.11 14.19
C THR A 81 -2.23 -4.35 12.70
N ASP A 82 -2.03 -3.29 11.93
CA ASP A 82 -1.78 -3.37 10.51
C ASP A 82 -0.31 -3.03 10.19
N ARG A 83 0.30 -3.82 9.32
CA ARG A 83 1.53 -3.46 8.62
C ARG A 83 1.17 -2.90 7.25
N ILE A 84 1.57 -1.67 6.97
CA ILE A 84 1.27 -0.95 5.74
C ILE A 84 2.50 -0.99 4.84
N PHE A 85 2.28 -1.25 3.55
CA PHE A 85 3.31 -1.32 2.52
C PHE A 85 3.07 -0.23 1.47
N LEU A 86 4.16 0.39 1.03
CA LEU A 86 4.16 1.38 -0.04
C LEU A 86 5.22 1.00 -1.08
N VAL A 87 4.83 0.87 -2.34
CA VAL A 87 5.73 0.48 -3.43
C VAL A 87 5.57 1.44 -4.61
N PRO A 88 6.64 1.81 -5.33
CA PRO A 88 6.51 2.59 -6.56
C PRO A 88 5.85 1.73 -7.66
N ARG A 89 4.91 2.31 -8.41
CA ARG A 89 4.27 1.68 -9.58
C ARG A 89 4.62 2.35 -10.92
N GLY A 90 5.05 3.62 -10.89
CA GLY A 90 5.52 4.34 -12.07
C GLY A 90 7.03 4.28 -12.29
N TRP A 91 7.46 4.40 -13.55
CA TRP A 91 8.87 4.60 -13.93
C TRP A 91 9.25 6.08 -14.01
N GLU A 92 8.27 6.98 -14.19
CA GLU A 92 8.48 8.41 -14.47
C GLU A 92 7.85 9.35 -13.42
N GLU A 93 6.70 9.01 -12.82
CA GLU A 93 6.03 9.78 -11.76
C GLU A 93 5.80 8.89 -10.52
N PRO A 94 5.79 9.46 -9.29
CA PRO A 94 5.69 8.68 -8.06
C PRO A 94 4.25 8.23 -7.78
N GLU A 95 3.72 7.38 -8.67
CA GLU A 95 2.53 6.59 -8.38
C GLU A 95 2.91 5.53 -7.33
N TRP A 96 2.23 5.53 -6.18
CA TRP A 96 2.48 4.55 -5.13
C TRP A 96 1.37 3.50 -5.07
N GLY A 97 1.73 2.23 -5.06
CA GLY A 97 0.84 1.16 -4.63
C GLY A 97 0.82 1.09 -3.11
N LEU A 98 -0.36 1.16 -2.50
CA LEU A 98 -0.55 1.05 -1.06
C LEU A 98 -1.23 -0.28 -0.71
N ALA A 99 -0.73 -0.98 0.30
CA ALA A 99 -1.37 -2.19 0.81
C ALA A 99 -1.33 -2.24 2.33
N SER A 100 -2.23 -3.02 2.91
CA SER A 100 -2.24 -3.32 4.34
C SER A 100 -2.24 -4.82 4.58
N TYR A 101 -1.57 -5.21 5.65
CA TYR A 101 -1.53 -6.56 6.15
C TYR A 101 -1.98 -6.57 7.61
N ASP A 102 -3.16 -7.14 7.86
CA ASP A 102 -3.71 -7.34 9.20
C ASP A 102 -2.89 -8.45 9.89
N LEU A 103 -2.09 -8.06 10.89
CA LEU A 103 -1.16 -8.95 11.59
C LEU A 103 -1.90 -10.00 12.44
N GLU A 104 -3.09 -9.68 12.93
CA GLU A 104 -3.87 -10.60 13.79
C GLU A 104 -4.60 -11.65 12.96
N ARG A 105 -5.15 -11.23 11.81
CA ARG A 105 -5.95 -12.10 10.93
C ARG A 105 -5.17 -12.68 9.76
N GLU A 106 -3.89 -12.37 9.67
CA GLU A 106 -3.00 -12.73 8.56
C GLU A 106 -3.63 -12.41 7.19
N ARG A 107 -4.18 -11.20 7.04
CA ARG A 107 -4.96 -10.84 5.85
C ARG A 107 -4.34 -9.68 5.08
N TRP A 108 -3.95 -9.95 3.83
CA TRP A 108 -3.55 -8.93 2.87
C TRP A 108 -4.76 -8.21 2.27
N ARG A 109 -4.62 -6.90 2.07
CA ARG A 109 -5.57 -6.04 1.36
C ARG A 109 -4.80 -5.03 0.52
N ASP A 110 -5.01 -5.10 -0.78
CA ASP A 110 -4.58 -4.05 -1.70
C ASP A 110 -5.48 -2.82 -1.48
N LEU A 111 -4.86 -1.67 -1.19
CA LEU A 111 -5.56 -0.40 -0.98
C LEU A 111 -5.58 0.47 -2.25
N GLY A 112 -4.96 -0.01 -3.33
CA GLY A 112 -4.89 0.68 -4.60
C GLY A 112 -3.72 1.65 -4.72
N ASP A 113 -3.76 2.40 -5.81
CA ASP A 113 -2.81 3.44 -6.14
C ASP A 113 -3.07 4.68 -5.29
N PHE A 114 -2.01 5.42 -5.02
CA PHE A 114 -2.01 6.51 -4.08
C PHE A 114 -1.02 7.58 -4.53
N GLU A 115 -1.54 8.75 -4.89
CA GLU A 115 -0.71 9.86 -5.34
C GLU A 115 -1.39 11.22 -5.07
N PRO A 116 -0.69 12.22 -4.51
CA PRO A 116 0.69 12.18 -4.03
C PRO A 116 0.82 11.66 -2.59
N ALA A 117 2.03 11.25 -2.21
CA ALA A 117 2.35 10.97 -0.80
C ALA A 117 2.21 12.25 0.06
N PRO A 118 1.58 12.17 1.26
CA PRO A 118 1.45 13.31 2.15
C PRO A 118 2.78 13.90 2.58
N GLU A 119 2.85 15.23 2.62
CA GLU A 119 4.07 15.97 3.00
C GLU A 119 4.56 15.67 4.43
N HIS A 120 3.65 15.25 5.31
CA HIS A 120 3.96 14.91 6.70
C HIS A 120 4.38 13.45 6.89
N TRP A 121 4.42 12.65 5.82
CA TRP A 121 5.04 11.33 5.87
C TRP A 121 6.55 11.47 5.78
N ILE A 122 7.26 10.76 6.66
CA ILE A 122 8.71 10.83 6.75
C ILE A 122 9.27 9.53 6.18
N PHE A 123 10.01 9.66 5.09
CA PHE A 123 10.69 8.55 4.43
C PHE A 123 12.14 8.41 4.92
N PRO A 124 12.67 7.19 4.99
CA PRO A 124 14.08 6.99 5.30
C PRO A 124 14.94 7.52 4.15
N GLU A 125 16.19 7.87 4.44
CA GLU A 125 17.16 8.26 3.42
C GLU A 125 17.27 7.20 2.32
N ALA A 126 17.57 7.66 1.10
CA ALA A 126 17.81 6.78 -0.03
C ALA A 126 18.89 5.75 0.37
N LYS A 127 18.62 4.45 0.12
CA LYS A 127 19.67 3.44 0.25
C LYS A 127 20.84 3.90 -0.63
N GLU A 128 22.01 4.12 -0.04
CA GLU A 128 23.23 4.22 -0.83
C GLU A 128 23.27 2.98 -1.71
N ARG A 129 23.33 3.16 -3.03
CA ARG A 129 23.62 2.05 -3.93
C ARG A 129 24.95 1.49 -3.44
N ALA A 130 24.93 0.28 -2.89
CA ALA A 130 26.16 -0.48 -2.73
C ALA A 130 26.73 -0.61 -4.15
N SER A 131 27.76 0.18 -4.44
CA SER A 131 28.52 0.03 -5.69
C SER A 131 29.01 -1.42 -5.75
N PRO A 132 28.84 -2.09 -6.90
CA PRO A 132 29.33 -3.46 -7.08
C PRO A 132 30.85 -3.55 -6.91
#